data_AF-A0A534IRJ2-F1
#
_entry.id   AF-A0A534IRJ2-F1
#
_cell.length_a   1.000
_cell.length_b   1.000
_cell.length_c   1.000
_cell.angle_alpha   90.00
_cell.angle_beta   90.00
_cell.angle_gamma   90.00
#
_symmetry.space_group_name_H-M   'P 1'
#
loop_
_entity.id
_entity.type
_entity.pdbx_description
1 polymer ?
#
loop_
_entity_poly.entity_id
_entity_poly.type
_entity_poly.pdbx_seq_one_letter_code
_entity_poly.pdbx_strand_id
1 'polypeptide(L)'
;MPFKFWKKEESKPAPPPSRKTESKAVEKAPETAPAKGGPKAPEKEAAPKRTPVDVAEEIHKGLVEAGLAMEGTREVFKKRLADKYGSLDEFETTMKEDPQATVTAFVTSWLGFTVDAKFDLAHLLYSANQRLSSFGIQVNATEEVSVDDAQGLREATFTFGDSQTILQFQTPREVFNEINTMIRDRGVRFIELETWSDDFAFMLVKAPNWQNLARAELVVVKAEETATRGECPGCGSRIGERWATCIACNNALEA
;
A
#
# COMPACT_ATOMS: atom_id res chain seq x y z
N MET A 1 6.89 -7.85 10.94
CA MET A 1 7.79 -6.90 11.65
C MET A 1 7.71 -5.57 10.91
N PRO A 2 7.72 -4.40 11.57
CA PRO A 2 7.76 -3.13 10.83
C PRO A 2 9.04 -3.10 9.99
N PHE A 3 8.95 -2.65 8.74
CA PHE A 3 10.10 -2.69 7.86
C PHE A 3 11.19 -1.77 8.40
N LYS A 4 12.41 -2.29 8.51
CA LYS A 4 13.48 -1.60 9.25
C LYS A 4 13.91 -0.29 8.58
N PHE A 5 13.50 -0.08 7.33
CA PHE A 5 13.78 1.13 6.56
C PHE A 5 12.85 2.32 6.89
N TRP A 6 11.70 2.10 7.54
CA TRP A 6 10.68 3.15 7.74
C TRP A 6 10.74 3.91 9.04
N LYS A 7 11.57 3.47 9.99
CA LYS A 7 11.93 4.33 11.11
C LYS A 7 12.87 5.41 10.60
N LYS A 8 12.27 6.45 10.02
CA LYS A 8 12.84 7.78 9.90
C LYS A 8 13.54 8.06 11.24
N GLU A 9 14.83 8.36 11.19
CA GLU A 9 15.56 8.80 12.39
C GLU A 9 14.69 9.83 13.09
N GLU A 10 14.23 9.52 14.31
CA GLU A 10 13.75 10.55 15.23
C GLU A 10 14.90 11.54 15.35
N SER A 11 14.78 12.66 14.64
CA SER A 11 15.57 13.84 14.88
C SER A 11 15.31 14.22 16.33
N LYS A 12 16.23 13.80 17.21
CA LYS A 12 16.26 14.24 18.61
C LYS A 12 16.07 15.76 18.60
N PRO A 13 15.12 16.31 19.38
CA PRO A 13 14.96 17.74 19.46
C PRO A 13 16.29 18.37 19.90
N ALA A 14 16.77 19.33 19.11
CA ALA A 14 17.91 20.15 19.47
C ALA A 14 17.63 20.79 20.85
N PRO A 15 18.61 20.83 21.77
CA PRO A 15 18.40 21.48 23.05
C PRO A 15 18.10 22.97 22.82
N PRO A 16 17.14 23.56 23.56
CA PRO A 16 16.73 24.94 23.34
C PRO A 16 17.87 25.92 23.65
N PRO A 17 17.98 27.04 22.91
CA PRO A 17 19.01 28.03 23.15
C PRO A 17 18.80 28.71 24.51
N SER A 18 19.84 28.71 25.34
CA SER A 18 19.88 29.38 26.63
C SER A 18 19.66 30.89 26.45
N ARG A 19 18.57 31.42 27.03
CA ARG A 19 18.38 32.86 27.20
C ARG A 19 19.41 33.40 28.19
N LYS A 20 20.14 34.42 27.74
CA LYS A 20 20.97 35.30 28.57
C LYS A 20 20.13 35.99 29.64
N THR A 21 20.66 36.08 30.85
CA THR A 21 20.34 37.16 31.80
C THR A 21 21.64 37.51 32.53
N GLU A 22 22.05 38.77 32.42
CA GLU A 22 23.17 39.41 33.13
C GLU A 22 22.92 39.34 34.66
N SER A 23 23.91 39.20 35.56
CA SER A 23 24.86 40.25 35.92
C SER A 23 25.87 39.82 37.00
N LYS A 24 27.10 40.35 36.88
CA LYS A 24 28.10 40.76 37.91
C LYS A 24 28.93 39.76 38.75
N ALA A 25 30.23 39.78 38.39
CA ALA A 25 31.45 40.04 39.20
C ALA A 25 31.99 38.99 40.20
N VAL A 26 33.22 38.49 39.96
CA VAL A 26 34.51 38.84 40.64
C VAL A 26 35.61 37.82 40.26
N GLU A 27 36.84 38.33 40.11
CA GLU A 27 38.13 37.70 39.82
C GLU A 27 38.52 36.44 40.63
N LYS A 28 39.15 35.46 39.97
CA LYS A 28 40.56 35.03 40.17
C LYS A 28 40.84 33.67 39.50
N ALA A 29 41.86 33.64 38.63
CA ALA A 29 42.75 32.49 38.42
C ALA A 29 43.96 32.68 39.38
N PRO A 30 44.87 31.71 39.63
CA PRO A 30 45.20 30.52 38.83
C PRO A 30 45.46 29.22 39.64
N GLU A 31 45.52 28.05 38.98
CA GLU A 31 46.55 27.03 39.24
C GLU A 31 46.50 25.85 38.24
N THR A 32 47.67 25.26 38.03
CA THR A 32 48.09 24.39 36.92
C THR A 32 48.07 22.90 37.29
N ALA A 33 47.39 22.08 36.45
CA ALA A 33 47.68 20.69 36.04
C ALA A 33 47.72 19.54 37.10
N PRO A 34 47.72 18.23 36.72
CA PRO A 34 47.30 17.51 35.50
C PRO A 34 46.40 16.27 35.79
N ALA A 35 46.07 15.52 34.72
CA ALA A 35 45.71 14.10 34.68
C ALA A 35 44.22 13.70 34.80
N LYS A 36 43.65 13.21 33.70
CA LYS A 36 43.43 11.76 33.44
C LYS A 36 42.67 11.57 32.13
N GLY A 37 43.02 10.49 31.43
CA GLY A 37 42.59 10.16 30.08
C GLY A 37 41.09 10.33 29.85
N GLY A 38 40.76 11.09 28.81
CA GLY A 38 39.42 11.09 28.25
C GLY A 38 39.15 9.73 27.59
N PRO A 39 38.04 9.06 27.90
CA PRO A 39 37.64 7.86 27.18
C PRO A 39 37.41 8.21 25.72
N LYS A 40 38.06 7.45 24.83
CA LYS A 40 37.77 7.43 23.39
C LYS A 40 36.27 7.22 23.25
N ALA A 41 35.56 8.23 22.73
CA ALA A 41 34.17 8.08 22.36
C ALA A 41 34.06 6.83 21.47
N PRO A 42 33.15 5.89 21.76
CA PRO A 42 32.94 4.76 20.89
C PRO A 42 32.53 5.33 19.53
N GLU A 43 33.38 5.05 18.55
CA GLU A 43 33.06 5.19 17.14
C GLU A 43 31.71 4.50 16.95
N LYS A 44 30.65 5.30 16.74
CA LYS A 44 29.39 4.77 16.26
C LYS A 44 29.74 4.08 14.96
N GLU A 45 29.80 2.74 14.96
CA GLU A 45 29.69 1.97 13.74
C GLU A 45 28.50 2.55 12.99
N ALA A 46 28.80 3.20 11.86
CA ALA A 46 27.76 3.55 10.91
C ALA A 46 27.04 2.24 10.61
N ALA A 47 25.73 2.21 10.87
CA ALA A 47 24.92 1.05 10.50
C ALA A 47 25.29 0.68 9.05
N PRO A 48 25.54 -0.60 8.75
CA PRO A 48 26.01 -1.01 7.44
C PRO A 48 25.09 -0.42 6.38
N LYS A 49 25.67 0.34 5.43
CA LYS A 49 24.92 0.89 4.30
C LYS A 49 24.29 -0.29 3.58
N ARG A 50 22.97 -0.37 3.66
CA ARG A 50 22.20 -1.36 2.89
C ARG A 50 22.34 -1.05 1.42
N THR A 51 22.45 -2.10 0.62
CA THR A 51 22.49 -1.99 -0.83
C THR A 51 21.08 -1.91 -1.41
N PRO A 52 20.89 -1.39 -2.63
CA PRO A 52 19.60 -1.42 -3.32
C PRO A 52 19.03 -2.85 -3.46
N VAL A 53 19.91 -3.85 -3.56
CA VAL A 53 19.55 -5.27 -3.60
C VAL A 53 18.91 -5.70 -2.28
N ASP A 54 19.47 -5.31 -1.14
CA ASP A 54 18.92 -5.64 0.18
C ASP A 54 17.52 -5.04 0.36
N VAL A 55 17.30 -3.82 -0.16
CA VAL A 55 15.99 -3.15 -0.11
C VAL A 55 14.96 -3.92 -0.94
N ALA A 56 15.31 -4.30 -2.17
CA ALA A 56 14.42 -5.09 -3.01
C ALA A 56 14.09 -6.45 -2.38
N GLU A 57 15.05 -7.12 -1.74
CA GLU A 57 14.82 -8.40 -1.06
C GLU A 57 13.92 -8.26 0.18
N GLU A 58 14.07 -7.19 0.97
CA GLU A 58 13.21 -6.91 2.12
C GLU A 58 11.75 -6.67 1.68
N ILE A 59 11.55 -5.93 0.59
CA ILE A 59 10.22 -5.66 0.02
C ILE A 59 9.59 -6.93 -0.51
N HIS A 60 10.32 -7.73 -1.29
CA HIS A 60 9.83 -9.02 -1.80
C HIS A 60 9.38 -9.92 -0.65
N LYS A 61 10.21 -10.06 0.39
CA LYS A 61 9.87 -10.82 1.59
C LYS A 61 8.58 -10.29 2.24
N GLY A 62 8.44 -8.98 2.36
CA GLY A 62 7.22 -8.34 2.87
C GLY A 62 5.97 -8.71 2.07
N LEU A 63 6.06 -8.70 0.75
CA LEU A 63 4.96 -9.09 -0.15
C LEU A 63 4.64 -10.58 -0.02
N VAL A 64 5.65 -11.45 0.16
CA VAL A 64 5.44 -12.87 0.43
C VAL A 64 4.73 -13.09 1.76
N GLU A 65 5.17 -12.42 2.84
CA GLU A 65 4.53 -12.50 4.17
C GLU A 65 3.08 -12.01 4.12
N ALA A 66 2.78 -11.03 3.28
CA ALA A 66 1.44 -10.52 3.03
C ALA A 66 0.57 -11.44 2.14
N GLY A 67 1.17 -12.48 1.52
CA GLY A 67 0.48 -13.37 0.59
C GLY A 67 0.27 -12.78 -0.81
N LEU A 68 1.00 -11.70 -1.15
CA LEU A 68 0.92 -11.00 -2.42
C LEU A 68 1.96 -11.49 -3.44
N ALA A 69 2.98 -12.22 -2.99
CA ALA A 69 4.03 -12.81 -3.81
C ALA A 69 4.40 -14.21 -3.32
N MET A 70 5.26 -14.91 -4.06
CA MET A 70 5.80 -16.23 -3.69
C MET A 70 7.31 -16.16 -3.52
N GLU A 71 7.89 -16.93 -2.60
CA GLU A 71 9.35 -16.93 -2.35
C GLU A 71 10.18 -17.15 -3.62
N GLY A 72 9.73 -18.07 -4.48
CA GLY A 72 10.42 -18.41 -5.74
C GLY A 72 10.47 -17.28 -6.77
N THR A 73 9.74 -16.18 -6.59
CA THR A 73 9.72 -15.05 -7.56
C THR A 73 10.76 -13.98 -7.27
N ARG A 74 11.63 -14.13 -6.26
CA ARG A 74 12.59 -13.09 -5.83
C ARG A 74 13.47 -12.54 -6.95
N GLU A 75 14.08 -13.40 -7.75
CA GLU A 75 14.97 -12.94 -8.83
C GLU A 75 14.20 -12.26 -9.96
N VAL A 76 13.01 -12.77 -10.28
CA VAL A 76 12.10 -12.13 -11.25
C VAL A 76 11.63 -10.78 -10.74
N PHE A 77 11.32 -10.68 -9.44
CA PHE A 77 10.94 -9.43 -8.78
C PHE A 77 12.02 -8.37 -8.92
N LYS A 78 13.29 -8.68 -8.59
CA LYS A 78 14.42 -7.75 -8.74
C LYS A 78 14.57 -7.28 -10.19
N LYS A 79 14.49 -8.20 -11.15
CA LYS A 79 14.55 -7.86 -12.57
C LYS A 79 13.41 -6.92 -12.97
N ARG A 80 12.17 -7.25 -12.60
CA ARG A 80 10.99 -6.44 -12.93
C ARG A 80 11.02 -5.06 -12.27
N LEU A 81 11.57 -4.95 -11.06
CA LEU A 81 11.80 -3.67 -10.42
C LEU A 81 12.76 -2.81 -11.25
N ALA A 82 13.92 -3.36 -11.60
CA ALA A 82 14.88 -2.64 -12.43
C ALA A 82 14.27 -2.26 -13.79
N ASP A 83 13.53 -3.16 -14.44
CA ASP A 83 12.87 -2.88 -15.72
C ASP A 83 11.86 -1.73 -15.60
N LYS A 84 11.12 -1.62 -14.48
CA LYS A 84 10.11 -0.57 -14.27
C LYS A 84 10.73 0.79 -13.93
N TYR A 85 11.76 0.80 -13.08
CA TYR A 85 12.36 2.02 -12.55
C TYR A 85 13.64 2.45 -13.27
N GLY A 86 14.11 1.67 -14.26
CA GLY A 86 15.38 1.85 -14.96
C GLY A 86 16.54 1.10 -14.30
N SER A 87 16.61 1.14 -12.97
CA SER A 87 17.62 0.44 -12.18
C SER A 87 17.16 0.20 -10.73
N LEU A 88 17.90 -0.64 -9.98
CA LEU A 88 17.63 -0.80 -8.54
C LEU A 88 18.01 0.44 -7.73
N ASP A 89 19.01 1.22 -8.17
CA ASP A 89 19.42 2.47 -7.53
C ASP A 89 18.36 3.57 -7.69
N GLU A 90 17.76 3.70 -8.87
CA GLU A 90 16.64 4.61 -9.10
C GLU A 90 15.42 4.20 -8.29
N PHE A 91 15.11 2.90 -8.25
CA PHE A 91 14.07 2.36 -7.38
C PHE A 91 14.29 2.71 -5.90
N GLU A 92 15.50 2.52 -5.37
CA GLU A 92 15.81 2.87 -3.98
C GLU A 92 15.62 4.38 -3.72
N THR A 93 15.91 5.21 -4.72
CA THR A 93 15.71 6.66 -4.63
C THR A 93 14.23 7.02 -4.57
N THR A 94 13.41 6.53 -5.49
CA THR A 94 11.94 6.74 -5.47
C THR A 94 11.30 6.17 -4.20
N MET A 95 11.77 4.99 -3.75
CA MET A 95 11.34 4.38 -2.50
C MET A 95 11.59 5.27 -1.28
N LYS A 96 12.62 6.12 -1.27
CA LYS A 96 12.87 7.03 -0.14
C LYS A 96 11.93 8.22 -0.11
N GLU A 97 11.35 8.59 -1.25
CA GLU A 97 10.42 9.71 -1.38
C GLU A 97 9.01 9.30 -0.99
N ASP A 98 8.45 8.29 -1.67
CA ASP A 98 7.14 7.73 -1.35
C ASP A 98 7.16 6.19 -1.45
N PRO A 99 7.50 5.52 -0.35
CA PRO A 99 7.49 4.07 -0.26
C PRO A 99 6.17 3.39 -0.67
N GLN A 100 5.02 3.95 -0.25
CA GLN A 100 3.72 3.27 -0.42
C GLN A 100 3.24 3.40 -1.86
N ALA A 101 3.32 4.61 -2.43
CA ALA A 101 2.99 4.84 -3.82
C ALA A 101 3.94 4.05 -4.73
N THR A 102 5.24 4.01 -4.42
CA THR A 102 6.23 3.27 -5.21
C THR A 102 5.93 1.79 -5.23
N VAL A 103 5.78 1.13 -4.07
CA VAL A 103 5.52 -0.32 -4.06
C VAL A 103 4.15 -0.65 -4.61
N THR A 104 3.12 0.15 -4.33
CA THR A 104 1.79 -0.07 -4.91
C THR A 104 1.83 0.04 -6.43
N ALA A 105 2.47 1.08 -6.99
CA ALA A 105 2.64 1.22 -8.44
C ALA A 105 3.38 0.03 -9.06
N PHE A 106 4.40 -0.50 -8.38
CA PHE A 106 5.09 -1.71 -8.83
C PHE A 106 4.19 -2.94 -8.80
N VAL A 107 3.57 -3.24 -7.65
CA VAL A 107 2.69 -4.41 -7.46
C VAL A 107 1.53 -4.39 -8.45
N THR A 108 0.89 -3.24 -8.64
CA THR A 108 -0.18 -3.07 -9.61
C THR A 108 0.29 -3.32 -11.04
N SER A 109 1.47 -2.82 -11.43
CA SER A 109 1.99 -3.08 -12.79
C SER A 109 2.44 -4.52 -13.02
N TRP A 110 2.83 -5.23 -11.96
CA TRP A 110 3.38 -6.59 -12.07
C TRP A 110 2.31 -7.67 -11.95
N LEU A 111 1.42 -7.54 -10.95
CA LEU A 111 0.45 -8.58 -10.55
C LEU A 111 -1.00 -8.08 -10.61
N GLY A 112 -1.19 -6.76 -10.53
CA GLY A 112 -2.51 -6.13 -10.56
C GLY A 112 -2.88 -5.53 -11.90
N PHE A 113 -3.73 -4.51 -11.85
CA PHE A 113 -4.09 -3.60 -12.93
C PHE A 113 -4.77 -2.36 -12.35
N THR A 114 -4.73 -1.28 -13.11
CA THR A 114 -5.48 -0.06 -12.83
C THR A 114 -6.77 -0.03 -13.64
N VAL A 115 -7.77 0.64 -13.09
CA VAL A 115 -9.06 0.90 -13.73
C VAL A 115 -9.40 2.35 -13.47
N ASP A 116 -9.61 3.09 -14.56
CA ASP A 116 -9.99 4.50 -14.48
C ASP A 116 -11.33 4.65 -13.75
N ALA A 117 -11.52 5.76 -13.05
CA ALA A 117 -12.81 6.05 -12.40
C ALA A 117 -14.00 5.98 -13.39
N LYS A 118 -13.75 6.42 -14.63
CA LYS A 118 -14.67 6.26 -15.76
C LYS A 118 -14.27 5.03 -16.56
N PHE A 119 -15.08 3.97 -16.46
CA PHE A 119 -14.71 2.68 -17.02
C PHE A 119 -15.77 2.07 -17.93
N ASP A 120 -15.29 1.33 -18.92
CA ASP A 120 -16.09 0.42 -19.74
C ASP A 120 -16.19 -0.96 -19.06
N LEU A 121 -17.41 -1.49 -18.90
CA LEU A 121 -17.64 -2.74 -18.19
C LEU A 121 -17.02 -3.94 -18.94
N ALA A 122 -17.11 -3.96 -20.27
CA ALA A 122 -16.57 -5.06 -21.06
C ALA A 122 -15.04 -5.15 -20.93
N HIS A 123 -14.34 -4.02 -20.99
CA HIS A 123 -12.90 -3.95 -20.77
C HIS A 123 -12.50 -4.28 -19.33
N LEU A 124 -13.30 -3.86 -18.34
CA LEU A 124 -13.11 -4.21 -16.94
C LEU A 124 -13.19 -5.74 -16.74
N LEU A 125 -14.23 -6.38 -17.27
CA LEU A 125 -14.43 -7.82 -17.18
C LEU A 125 -13.38 -8.59 -17.98
N TYR A 126 -12.95 -8.08 -19.14
CA TYR A 126 -11.83 -8.65 -19.87
C TYR A 126 -10.57 -8.68 -18.99
N SER A 127 -10.24 -7.56 -18.37
CA SER A 127 -9.09 -7.44 -17.46
C SER A 127 -9.21 -8.38 -16.25
N ALA A 128 -10.39 -8.49 -15.64
CA ALA A 128 -10.64 -9.41 -14.55
C ALA A 128 -10.49 -10.88 -14.99
N ASN A 129 -11.09 -11.26 -16.12
CA ASN A 129 -11.10 -12.63 -16.63
C ASN A 129 -9.73 -13.12 -17.10
N GLN A 130 -8.85 -12.24 -17.57
CA GLN A 130 -7.45 -12.59 -17.84
C GLN A 130 -6.76 -13.19 -16.59
N ARG A 131 -7.14 -12.72 -15.39
CA ARG A 131 -6.58 -13.20 -14.12
C ARG A 131 -7.37 -14.39 -13.57
N LEU A 132 -8.69 -14.32 -13.60
CA LEU A 132 -9.58 -15.40 -13.14
C LEU A 132 -9.41 -16.69 -13.95
N SER A 133 -9.08 -16.60 -15.24
CA SER A 133 -8.89 -17.77 -16.12
C SER A 133 -7.79 -18.72 -15.63
N SER A 134 -6.77 -18.19 -14.94
CA SER A 134 -5.71 -19.00 -14.30
C SER A 134 -6.26 -19.93 -13.20
N PHE A 135 -7.47 -19.67 -12.73
CA PHE A 135 -8.19 -20.46 -11.73
C PHE A 135 -9.40 -21.19 -12.33
N GLY A 136 -9.55 -21.19 -13.65
CA GLY A 136 -10.72 -21.79 -14.34
C GLY A 136 -12.03 -21.06 -14.06
N ILE A 137 -11.95 -19.76 -13.69
CA ILE A 137 -13.11 -18.93 -13.37
C ILE A 137 -13.36 -17.96 -14.53
N GLN A 138 -14.62 -17.78 -14.89
CA GLN A 138 -15.05 -16.78 -15.86
C GLN A 138 -16.35 -16.14 -15.39
N VAL A 139 -16.37 -14.82 -15.28
CA VAL A 139 -17.57 -14.03 -14.97
C VAL A 139 -17.94 -13.25 -16.21
N ASN A 140 -19.22 -13.27 -16.60
CA ASN A 140 -19.71 -12.49 -17.73
C ASN A 140 -20.76 -11.48 -17.24
N ALA A 141 -20.92 -10.39 -17.98
CA ALA A 141 -22.06 -9.51 -17.81
C ALA A 141 -22.77 -9.32 -19.16
N THR A 142 -24.09 -9.20 -19.10
CA THR A 142 -24.96 -8.94 -20.23
C THR A 142 -25.98 -7.89 -19.85
N GLU A 143 -26.72 -7.38 -20.85
CA GLU A 143 -27.86 -6.47 -20.60
C GLU A 143 -27.43 -5.20 -19.84
N GLU A 144 -26.23 -4.69 -20.11
CA GLU A 144 -25.79 -3.41 -19.54
C GLU A 144 -26.66 -2.27 -20.05
N VAL A 145 -27.30 -1.57 -19.12
CA VAL A 145 -28.17 -0.42 -19.39
C VAL A 145 -27.79 0.74 -18.48
N SER A 146 -27.95 1.96 -18.98
CA SER A 146 -27.85 3.16 -18.14
C SER A 146 -29.18 3.37 -17.41
N VAL A 147 -29.11 3.47 -16.08
CA VAL A 147 -30.26 3.75 -15.20
C VAL A 147 -30.37 5.25 -14.93
N ASP A 148 -29.23 5.90 -14.72
CA ASP A 148 -29.12 7.36 -14.56
C ASP A 148 -27.80 7.85 -15.17
N ASP A 149 -27.88 8.44 -16.36
CA ASP A 149 -26.73 9.00 -17.08
C ASP A 149 -26.04 10.14 -16.31
N ALA A 150 -26.79 10.92 -15.52
CA ALA A 150 -26.25 12.07 -14.81
C ALA A 150 -25.38 11.64 -13.63
N GLN A 151 -25.71 10.50 -13.00
CA GLN A 151 -24.95 9.90 -11.91
C GLN A 151 -23.99 8.79 -12.37
N GLY A 152 -24.03 8.42 -13.65
CA GLY A 152 -23.26 7.29 -14.19
C GLY A 152 -23.71 5.93 -13.63
N LEU A 153 -24.95 5.84 -13.11
CA LEU A 153 -25.52 4.62 -12.57
C LEU A 153 -25.93 3.69 -13.71
N ARG A 154 -25.37 2.49 -13.70
CA ARG A 154 -25.64 1.45 -14.68
C ARG A 154 -26.17 0.21 -13.98
N GLU A 155 -26.89 -0.61 -14.72
CA GLU A 155 -27.34 -1.92 -14.30
C GLU A 155 -26.87 -2.95 -15.32
N ALA A 156 -26.40 -4.10 -14.86
CA ALA A 156 -26.07 -5.22 -15.74
C ALA A 156 -26.34 -6.54 -15.03
N THR A 157 -26.60 -7.57 -15.82
CA THR A 157 -26.78 -8.93 -15.34
C THR A 157 -25.44 -9.67 -15.36
N PHE A 158 -24.91 -10.00 -14.19
CA PHE A 158 -23.70 -10.80 -14.01
C PHE A 158 -24.02 -12.29 -13.94
N THR A 159 -23.16 -13.11 -14.55
CA THR A 159 -23.29 -14.57 -14.58
C THR A 159 -21.98 -15.26 -14.23
N PHE A 160 -22.07 -16.31 -13.40
CA PHE A 160 -20.96 -17.20 -13.03
C PHE A 160 -21.50 -18.62 -12.84
N GLY A 161 -21.11 -19.54 -13.74
CA GLY A 161 -21.72 -20.87 -13.79
C GLY A 161 -23.23 -20.76 -14.05
N ASP A 162 -24.03 -21.37 -13.17
CA ASP A 162 -25.49 -21.32 -13.22
C ASP A 162 -26.08 -20.15 -12.41
N SER A 163 -25.23 -19.38 -11.71
CA SER A 163 -25.66 -18.24 -10.89
C SER A 163 -25.76 -16.97 -11.71
N GLN A 164 -26.83 -16.20 -11.48
CA GLN A 164 -27.09 -14.91 -12.11
C GLN A 164 -27.47 -13.89 -11.04
N THR A 165 -26.89 -12.69 -11.13
CA THR A 165 -27.20 -11.55 -10.25
C THR A 165 -27.37 -10.30 -11.09
N ILE A 166 -28.40 -9.50 -10.82
CA ILE A 166 -28.52 -8.14 -11.37
C ILE A 166 -27.82 -7.18 -10.41
N LEU A 167 -26.87 -6.40 -10.93
CA LEU A 167 -26.11 -5.44 -10.15
C LEU A 167 -26.33 -4.04 -10.70
N GLN A 168 -26.67 -3.10 -9.82
CA GLN A 168 -26.56 -1.67 -10.07
C GLN A 168 -25.21 -1.18 -9.57
N PHE A 169 -24.48 -0.44 -10.40
CA PHE A 169 -23.11 -0.01 -10.10
C PHE A 169 -22.80 1.34 -10.76
N GLN A 170 -21.94 2.10 -10.10
CA GLN A 170 -21.36 3.37 -10.57
C GLN A 170 -19.84 3.26 -10.69
N THR A 171 -19.21 2.41 -9.86
CA THR A 171 -17.76 2.35 -9.70
C THR A 171 -17.20 0.95 -9.99
N PRO A 172 -15.91 0.83 -10.37
CA PRO A 172 -15.25 -0.47 -10.50
C PRO A 172 -15.30 -1.31 -9.22
N ARG A 173 -15.24 -0.65 -8.04
CA ARG A 173 -15.28 -1.29 -6.73
C ARG A 173 -16.53 -2.14 -6.52
N GLU A 174 -17.70 -1.60 -6.87
CA GLU A 174 -18.97 -2.31 -6.73
C GLU A 174 -19.01 -3.56 -7.60
N VAL A 175 -18.49 -3.47 -8.83
CA VAL A 175 -18.34 -4.61 -9.73
C VAL A 175 -17.44 -5.69 -9.12
N PHE A 176 -16.27 -5.31 -8.57
CA PHE A 176 -15.37 -6.28 -7.94
C PHE A 176 -15.92 -6.86 -6.63
N ASN A 177 -16.72 -6.10 -5.87
CA ASN A 177 -17.42 -6.62 -4.69
C ASN A 177 -18.41 -7.71 -5.07
N GLU A 178 -19.16 -7.53 -6.17
CA GLU A 178 -20.07 -8.56 -6.68
C GLU A 178 -19.29 -9.78 -7.20
N ILE A 179 -18.26 -9.57 -8.02
CA ILE A 179 -17.39 -10.66 -8.49
C ILE A 179 -16.84 -11.46 -7.31
N ASN A 180 -16.34 -10.78 -6.27
CA ASN A 180 -15.86 -11.42 -5.04
C ASN A 180 -16.93 -12.22 -4.30
N THR A 181 -18.19 -11.76 -4.34
CA THR A 181 -19.31 -12.50 -3.77
C THR A 181 -19.60 -13.76 -4.58
N MET A 182 -19.60 -13.68 -5.92
CA MET A 182 -19.83 -14.82 -6.81
C MET A 182 -18.74 -15.89 -6.67
N ILE A 183 -17.48 -15.49 -6.52
CA ILE A 183 -16.32 -16.42 -6.49
C ILE A 183 -15.86 -16.80 -5.08
N ARG A 184 -16.64 -16.46 -4.05
CA ARG A 184 -16.26 -16.61 -2.63
C ARG A 184 -15.80 -18.02 -2.26
N ASP A 185 -16.41 -19.04 -2.86
CA ASP A 185 -16.11 -20.46 -2.62
C ASP A 185 -14.82 -20.95 -3.31
N ARG A 186 -14.22 -20.14 -4.20
CA ARG A 186 -13.01 -20.49 -4.96
C ARG A 186 -11.71 -20.17 -4.22
N GLY A 187 -11.78 -19.50 -3.06
CA GLY A 187 -10.60 -19.16 -2.27
C GLY A 187 -9.66 -18.14 -2.94
N VAL A 188 -10.18 -17.38 -3.92
CA VAL A 188 -9.51 -16.26 -4.56
C VAL A 188 -10.35 -15.00 -4.39
N ARG A 189 -9.70 -13.83 -4.39
CA ARG A 189 -10.37 -12.55 -4.20
C ARG A 189 -9.62 -11.42 -4.90
N PHE A 190 -10.35 -10.54 -5.57
CA PHE A 190 -9.83 -9.24 -5.96
C PHE A 190 -9.75 -8.33 -4.73
N ILE A 191 -8.56 -7.83 -4.44
CA ILE A 191 -8.34 -6.80 -3.42
C ILE A 191 -8.10 -5.45 -4.10
N GLU A 192 -8.69 -4.40 -3.53
CA GLU A 192 -8.40 -3.02 -3.93
C GLU A 192 -7.15 -2.53 -3.20
N LEU A 193 -6.25 -1.87 -3.93
CA LEU A 193 -5.07 -1.21 -3.40
C LEU A 193 -5.30 0.31 -3.43
N GLU A 194 -4.98 1.01 -2.36
CA GLU A 194 -5.04 2.48 -2.33
C GLU A 194 -4.06 3.08 -3.35
N THR A 195 -4.54 3.99 -4.19
CA THR A 195 -3.78 4.62 -5.28
C THR A 195 -3.48 6.09 -5.05
N TRP A 196 -4.06 6.72 -4.02
CA TRP A 196 -4.03 8.16 -3.76
C TRP A 196 -4.46 9.01 -4.98
N SER A 197 -5.21 8.40 -5.90
CA SER A 197 -5.82 9.02 -7.08
C SER A 197 -7.31 8.69 -7.12
N ASP A 198 -8.02 9.25 -8.11
CA ASP A 198 -9.41 8.90 -8.37
C ASP A 198 -9.56 7.52 -9.02
N ASP A 199 -8.47 6.96 -9.55
CA ASP A 199 -8.45 5.66 -10.21
C ASP A 199 -8.34 4.52 -9.20
N PHE A 200 -8.70 3.32 -9.63
CA PHE A 200 -8.69 2.13 -8.80
C PHE A 200 -7.56 1.20 -9.19
N ALA A 201 -6.96 0.51 -8.22
CA ALA A 201 -6.01 -0.57 -8.48
C ALA A 201 -6.52 -1.87 -7.86
N PHE A 202 -6.52 -2.94 -8.64
CA PHE A 202 -6.98 -4.25 -8.19
C PHE A 202 -5.92 -5.33 -8.42
N MET A 203 -5.91 -6.32 -7.54
CA MET A 203 -5.08 -7.51 -7.68
C MET A 203 -5.85 -8.75 -7.23
N LEU A 204 -5.72 -9.84 -7.99
CA LEU A 204 -6.29 -11.13 -7.61
C LEU A 204 -5.32 -11.86 -6.68
N VAL A 205 -5.81 -12.25 -5.50
CA VAL A 205 -5.02 -12.93 -4.47
C VAL A 205 -5.70 -14.24 -4.09
N LYS A 206 -4.91 -15.31 -3.94
CA LYS A 206 -5.37 -16.59 -3.41
C LYS A 206 -5.16 -16.63 -1.90
N ALA A 207 -6.21 -16.97 -1.15
CA ALA A 207 -6.17 -17.09 0.31
C ALA A 207 -5.45 -15.92 1.02
N PRO A 208 -5.95 -14.67 0.86
CA PRO A 208 -5.30 -13.47 1.40
C PRO A 208 -5.08 -13.57 2.92
N ASN A 209 -3.86 -13.24 3.37
CA ASN A 209 -3.54 -13.19 4.79
C ASN A 209 -3.98 -11.84 5.38
N TRP A 210 -5.25 -11.73 5.74
CA TRP A 210 -5.86 -10.49 6.24
C TRP A 210 -5.13 -9.89 7.44
N GLN A 211 -4.62 -10.73 8.35
CA GLN A 211 -3.93 -10.24 9.54
C GLN A 211 -2.60 -9.55 9.21
N ASN A 212 -1.92 -10.00 8.16
CA ASN A 212 -0.70 -9.36 7.69
C ASN A 212 -1.01 -8.17 6.78
N LEU A 213 -2.02 -8.28 5.91
CA LEU A 213 -2.45 -7.19 5.04
C LEU A 213 -2.97 -5.98 5.80
N ALA A 214 -3.71 -6.18 6.90
CA ALA A 214 -4.20 -5.09 7.75
C ALA A 214 -3.06 -4.29 8.42
N ARG A 215 -1.88 -4.89 8.54
CA ARG A 215 -0.67 -4.29 9.13
C ARG A 215 0.38 -3.95 8.07
N ALA A 216 0.06 -4.18 6.79
CA ALA A 216 1.00 -3.98 5.70
C ALA A 216 1.28 -2.49 5.55
N GLU A 217 2.56 -2.17 5.50
CA GLU A 217 3.01 -0.80 5.41
C GLU A 217 3.24 -0.37 3.96
N LEU A 218 3.60 -1.32 3.08
CA LEU A 218 3.99 -1.10 1.67
C LEU A 218 2.82 -0.96 0.72
N VAL A 219 1.78 -1.73 0.96
CA VAL A 219 0.59 -1.77 0.12
C VAL A 219 -0.59 -1.64 1.06
N VAL A 220 -1.38 -0.60 0.86
CA VAL A 220 -2.58 -0.37 1.65
C VAL A 220 -3.74 -1.07 0.95
N VAL A 221 -4.22 -2.15 1.56
CA VAL A 221 -5.36 -2.90 1.03
C VAL A 221 -6.65 -2.35 1.60
N LYS A 222 -7.59 -2.03 0.71
CA LYS A 222 -8.94 -1.61 1.04
C LYS A 222 -9.87 -2.81 0.98
N ALA A 223 -10.19 -3.35 2.15
CA ALA A 223 -11.15 -4.42 2.34
C ALA A 223 -11.78 -4.32 3.74
N GLU A 224 -12.98 -4.84 3.94
CA GLU A 224 -13.61 -4.85 5.28
C GLU A 224 -12.72 -5.53 6.33
N GLU A 225 -11.97 -6.57 5.93
CA GLU A 225 -11.06 -7.32 6.79
C GLU A 225 -9.83 -6.53 7.25
N THR A 226 -9.49 -5.43 6.57
CA THR A 226 -8.37 -4.55 6.93
C THR A 226 -8.82 -3.27 7.65
N ALA A 227 -10.11 -3.15 7.95
CA ALA A 227 -10.70 -1.98 8.59
C ALA A 227 -10.53 -1.98 10.13
N THR A 228 -9.33 -1.62 10.60
CA THR A 228 -8.91 -1.74 12.02
C THR A 228 -8.84 -0.43 12.82
N ARG A 229 -9.05 0.75 12.21
CA ARG A 229 -8.77 2.07 12.83
C ARG A 229 -9.95 2.70 13.56
N GLY A 230 -11.17 2.50 13.05
CA GLY A 230 -12.36 3.21 13.52
C GLY A 230 -13.45 3.28 12.44
N GLU A 231 -14.22 4.37 12.44
CA GLU A 231 -15.34 4.60 11.51
C GLU A 231 -15.13 5.85 10.65
N CYS A 232 -15.66 5.82 9.43
CA CYS A 232 -15.64 6.94 8.51
C CYS A 232 -16.60 8.04 9.00
N PRO A 233 -16.17 9.31 9.10
CA PRO A 233 -17.03 10.40 9.57
C PRO A 233 -18.20 10.70 8.63
N GLY A 234 -18.11 10.31 7.35
CA GLY A 234 -19.17 10.57 6.36
C GLY A 234 -20.30 9.55 6.38
N CYS A 235 -19.99 8.26 6.53
CA CYS A 235 -20.96 7.17 6.38
C CYS A 235 -20.98 6.16 7.55
N GLY A 236 -20.13 6.31 8.57
CA GLY A 236 -20.04 5.40 9.71
C GLY A 236 -19.42 4.02 9.41
N SER A 237 -19.02 3.75 8.17
CA SER A 237 -18.40 2.46 7.82
C SER A 237 -17.02 2.32 8.45
N ARG A 238 -16.61 1.08 8.78
CA ARG A 238 -15.27 0.83 9.33
C ARG A 238 -14.17 1.24 8.36
N ILE A 239 -13.06 1.74 8.88
CA ILE A 239 -11.90 2.20 8.09
C ILE A 239 -10.60 1.55 8.56
N GLY A 240 -9.66 1.38 7.62
CA GLY A 240 -8.32 0.86 7.88
C GLY A 240 -7.37 1.92 8.45
N GLU A 241 -6.28 1.46 9.07
CA GLU A 241 -5.30 2.33 9.73
C GLU A 241 -4.62 3.32 8.78
N ARG A 242 -4.41 2.91 7.52
CA ARG A 242 -3.63 3.66 6.52
C ARG A 242 -4.44 4.08 5.30
N TRP A 243 -5.77 3.97 5.37
CA TRP A 243 -6.62 4.33 4.25
C TRP A 243 -6.67 5.84 4.09
N ALA A 244 -6.49 6.32 2.87
CA ALA A 244 -6.67 7.72 2.54
C ALA A 244 -8.14 8.02 2.17
N THR A 245 -8.88 7.01 1.72
CA THR A 245 -10.29 7.14 1.33
C THR A 245 -11.15 6.02 1.90
N CYS A 246 -12.41 6.34 2.22
CA CYS A 246 -13.36 5.35 2.71
C CYS A 246 -13.75 4.37 1.59
N ILE A 247 -13.71 3.05 1.86
CA ILE A 247 -14.13 2.04 0.88
C ILE A 247 -15.64 2.10 0.58
N ALA A 248 -16.47 2.57 1.51
CA ALA A 248 -17.92 2.60 1.34
C ALA A 248 -18.41 3.85 0.61
N CYS A 249 -17.94 5.04 0.98
CA CYS A 249 -18.45 6.31 0.43
C CYS A 249 -17.41 7.16 -0.31
N ASN A 250 -16.18 6.66 -0.46
CA ASN A 250 -15.06 7.34 -1.11
C ASN A 250 -14.63 8.69 -0.51
N ASN A 251 -15.22 9.12 0.62
CA ASN A 251 -14.79 10.33 1.31
C ASN A 251 -13.32 10.22 1.72
N ALA A 252 -12.58 11.31 1.53
CA ALA A 252 -11.24 11.46 2.07
C ALA A 252 -11.26 11.30 3.60
N LEU A 253 -10.31 10.51 4.11
CA LEU A 253 -10.10 10.28 5.53
C LEU A 253 -8.95 11.18 5.96
N GLU A 254 -9.18 12.02 6.98
CA GLU A 254 -8.09 12.81 7.55
C GLU A 254 -7.05 11.85 8.18
N ALA A 255 -5.80 12.04 7.77
CA ALA A 255 -4.65 11.27 8.25
C ALA A 255 -4.36 11.60 9.72
#